data_AF-A0A2W6S2W0-F1
#
_entry.id   AF-A0A2W6S2W0-F1
#
_cell.length_a   1.000
_cell.length_b   1.000
_cell.length_c   1.000
_cell.angle_alpha   90.00
_cell.angle_beta   90.00
_cell.angle_gamma   90.00
#
_symmetry.space_group_name_H-M   'P 1'
#
loop_
_entity.id
_entity.type
_entity.pdbx_description
1 polymer ?
#
loop_
_entity_poly.entity_id
_entity_poly.type
_entity_poly.pdbx_seq_one_letter_code
_entity_poly.pdbx_strand_id
1 'polypeptide(L)'
;NLIIDIFGEENCFHVTAEEMFEMFPNIFSISPEIIVSDKAFTRMNNHLRNEWGMTVEEIPYREISKMGGLLRCSTMPLVRE
;
A
#
# COMPACT_ATOMS: atom_id res chain seq x y z
N ASN A 1 -14.82 8.94 -13.81
CA ASN A 1 -13.73 7.96 -13.61
C ASN A 1 -14.10 7.21 -12.33
N LEU A 2 -14.73 6.03 -12.40
CA LEU A 2 -15.57 5.49 -11.30
C LEU A 2 -14.92 5.54 -9.90
N ILE A 3 -13.63 5.22 -9.79
CA ILE A 3 -12.89 5.25 -8.50
C ILE A 3 -12.78 6.69 -7.97
N ILE A 4 -12.39 7.64 -8.83
CA ILE A 4 -12.30 9.06 -8.47
C ILE A 4 -13.69 9.60 -8.13
N ASP A 5 -14.72 9.19 -8.87
CA ASP A 5 -16.11 9.63 -8.63
C ASP A 5 -16.65 9.14 -7.28
N ILE A 6 -16.16 8.00 -6.77
CA ILE A 6 -16.57 7.42 -5.48
C ILE A 6 -15.75 8.00 -4.32
N PHE A 7 -14.43 8.11 -4.48
CA PHE A 7 -13.52 8.41 -3.37
C PHE A 7 -13.05 9.86 -3.34
N GLY A 8 -13.17 10.63 -4.43
CA GLY A 8 -12.53 11.93 -4.56
C GLY A 8 -11.05 11.79 -4.97
N GLU A 9 -10.54 12.79 -5.68
CA GLU A 9 -9.16 12.79 -6.19
C GLU A 9 -8.14 12.88 -5.03
N GLU A 10 -8.50 13.59 -3.97
CA GLU A 10 -7.70 13.77 -2.75
C GLU A 10 -7.50 12.48 -1.95
N ASN A 11 -8.42 11.52 -2.06
CA ASN A 11 -8.33 10.20 -1.41
C ASN A 11 -7.76 9.13 -2.35
N CYS A 12 -7.28 9.53 -3.54
CA CYS A 12 -6.67 8.63 -4.51
C CYS A 12 -5.16 8.89 -4.60
N PHE A 13 -4.35 7.85 -4.37
CA PHE A 13 -2.93 7.89 -4.65
C PHE A 13 -2.64 7.37 -6.06
N HIS A 14 -2.27 8.27 -6.96
CA HIS A 14 -1.89 7.91 -8.33
C HIS A 14 -0.46 7.36 -8.38
N VAL A 15 -0.32 6.09 -8.74
CA VAL A 15 0.99 5.46 -8.97
C VAL A 15 1.49 5.67 -10.39
N THR A 16 2.81 5.71 -10.55
CA THR A 16 3.46 5.72 -11.86
C THR A 16 3.45 4.31 -12.47
N ALA A 17 3.72 4.20 -13.79
CA ALA A 17 3.84 2.91 -14.45
C ALA A 17 4.98 2.05 -13.87
N GLU A 18 6.06 2.68 -13.41
CA GLU A 18 7.19 2.00 -12.75
C GLU A 18 6.79 1.47 -11.37
N GLU A 19 6.12 2.28 -10.56
CA GLU A 19 5.64 1.87 -9.24
C GLU A 19 4.59 0.76 -9.34
N MET A 20 3.75 0.79 -10.39
CA MET A 20 2.81 -0.29 -10.69
C MET A 20 3.54 -1.59 -11.06
N PHE A 21 4.58 -1.49 -11.90
CA PHE A 21 5.41 -2.64 -12.30
C PHE A 21 6.10 -3.30 -11.09
N GLU A 22 6.61 -2.47 -10.17
CA GLU A 22 7.21 -2.90 -8.91
C GLU A 22 6.17 -3.25 -7.82
N MET A 23 4.87 -3.22 -8.17
CA MET A 23 3.74 -3.60 -7.31
C MET A 23 3.61 -2.78 -6.01
N PHE A 24 3.94 -1.49 -6.04
CA PHE A 24 3.88 -0.61 -4.87
C PHE A 24 2.51 -0.64 -4.15
N PRO A 25 1.34 -0.62 -4.83
CA PRO A 25 0.04 -0.66 -4.15
C PRO A 25 -0.27 -1.96 -3.38
N ASN A 26 0.61 -2.97 -3.42
CA ASN A 26 0.42 -4.24 -2.73
C ASN A 26 0.86 -4.17 -1.25
N ILE A 27 0.24 -3.23 -0.54
CA ILE A 27 0.40 -3.00 0.90
C ILE A 27 -0.66 -3.76 1.70
N PHE A 28 -0.47 -3.87 3.01
CA PHE A 28 -1.39 -4.59 3.89
C PHE A 28 -1.87 -3.71 5.04
N SER A 29 -3.16 -3.36 5.01
CA SER A 29 -3.83 -2.69 6.12
C SER A 29 -4.17 -3.71 7.22
N ILE A 30 -3.64 -3.49 8.42
CA ILE A 30 -3.93 -4.30 9.61
C ILE A 30 -5.02 -3.67 10.49
N SER A 31 -5.20 -2.35 10.39
CA SER A 31 -6.29 -1.60 11.00
C SER A 31 -6.65 -0.40 10.11
N PRO A 32 -7.71 0.38 10.43
CA PRO A 32 -8.04 1.61 9.70
C PRO A 32 -6.90 2.65 9.69
N GLU A 33 -6.02 2.61 10.69
CA GLU A 33 -4.99 3.62 10.92
C GLU A 33 -3.57 3.09 10.67
N ILE A 34 -3.38 1.76 10.61
CA ILE A 34 -2.06 1.13 10.52
C ILE A 34 -1.93 0.27 9.27
N ILE A 35 -0.88 0.56 8.50
CA ILE A 35 -0.52 -0.10 7.26
C ILE A 35 0.89 -0.68 7.36
N VAL A 36 1.06 -1.90 6.84
CA VAL A 36 2.35 -2.53 6.62
C VAL A 36 2.74 -2.35 5.15
N SER A 37 3.96 -1.85 4.91
CA SER A 37 4.49 -1.54 3.58
C SER A 37 5.96 -1.92 3.45
N ASP A 38 6.45 -2.06 2.22
CA ASP A 38 7.89 -2.25 2.00
C ASP A 38 8.64 -0.92 2.21
N LYS A 39 9.81 -0.98 2.85
CA LYS A 39 10.68 0.19 3.06
C LYS A 39 11.11 0.90 1.77
N ALA A 40 11.13 0.20 0.63
CA ALA A 40 11.51 0.75 -0.66
C ALA A 40 10.43 1.69 -1.24
N PHE A 41 9.19 1.63 -0.77
CA PHE A 41 8.05 2.38 -1.32
C PHE A 41 8.01 3.82 -0.79
N THR A 42 9.15 4.52 -0.81
CA THR A 42 9.38 5.79 -0.10
C THR A 42 8.34 6.87 -0.42
N ARG A 43 8.01 7.09 -1.70
CA ARG A 43 7.00 8.10 -2.10
C ARG A 43 5.63 7.79 -1.52
N MET A 44 5.19 6.53 -1.63
CA MET A 44 3.89 6.10 -1.13
C MET A 44 3.87 6.11 0.41
N ASN A 45 4.92 5.61 1.07
CA ASN A 45 5.01 5.61 2.53
C ASN A 45 4.96 7.05 3.10
N ASN A 46 5.62 8.00 2.43
CA ASN A 46 5.55 9.40 2.80
C ASN A 46 4.15 9.99 2.60
N HIS A 47 3.49 9.66 1.49
CA HIS A 47 2.10 10.11 1.24
C HIS A 47 1.14 9.59 2.31
N LEU A 48 1.20 8.28 2.60
CA LEU A 48 0.37 7.63 3.62
C LEU A 48 0.53 8.30 4.99
N ARG A 49 1.76 8.65 5.38
CA ARG A 49 2.05 9.32 6.66
C ARG A 49 1.64 10.78 6.68
N ASN A 50 2.06 11.55 5.68
CA ASN A 50 2.03 13.00 5.73
C ASN A 50 0.68 13.56 5.27
N GLU A 51 0.09 12.98 4.25
CA GLU A 51 -1.17 13.47 3.66
C GLU A 51 -2.38 12.75 4.27
N TRP A 52 -2.26 11.45 4.54
CA TRP A 52 -3.39 10.65 5.05
C TRP A 52 -3.28 10.31 6.54
N GLY A 53 -2.21 10.73 7.22
CA GLY A 53 -2.08 10.60 8.68
C GLY A 53 -2.01 9.15 9.19
N MET A 54 -1.65 8.20 8.34
CA MET A 54 -1.59 6.78 8.69
C MET A 54 -0.26 6.42 9.35
N THR A 55 -0.30 5.42 10.24
CA THR A 55 0.91 4.77 10.77
C THR A 55 1.39 3.76 9.74
N VAL A 56 2.62 3.91 9.26
CA VAL A 56 3.22 3.00 8.26
C VAL A 56 4.36 2.21 8.90
N GLU A 57 4.12 0.92 9.12
CA GLU A 57 5.08 -0.08 9.57
C GLU A 57 5.88 -0.60 8.36
N GLU A 58 7.15 -0.20 8.26
CA GLU A 58 8.01 -0.57 7.14
C GLU A 58 8.77 -1.88 7.40
N ILE A 59 8.73 -2.80 6.45
CA ILE A 59 9.47 -4.05 6.49
C ILE A 59 10.26 -4.29 5.20
N PRO A 60 11.40 -5.01 5.24
CA PRO A 60 12.10 -5.43 4.04
C PRO A 60 11.43 -6.68 3.43
N TYR A 61 10.44 -6.50 2.55
CA TYR A 61 9.64 -7.58 1.95
C TYR A 61 9.98 -7.87 0.48
N ARG A 62 10.86 -7.07 -0.11
CA ARG A 62 11.31 -7.14 -1.52
C ARG A 62 11.88 -8.50 -1.97
N GLU A 63 12.37 -9.34 -1.08
CA GLU A 63 12.84 -10.69 -1.47
C GLU A 63 11.68 -11.63 -1.83
N ILE A 64 10.51 -11.42 -1.25
CA ILE A 64 9.31 -12.21 -1.55
C ILE A 64 8.64 -11.72 -2.85
N SER A 65 8.78 -10.42 -3.18
CA SER A 65 8.25 -9.86 -4.44
C SER A 65 8.83 -10.49 -5.70
N LYS A 66 10.06 -11.02 -5.64
CA LYS A 66 10.74 -11.73 -6.73
C LYS A 66 9.99 -12.99 -7.18
N MET A 67 9.11 -13.53 -6.34
CA MET A 67 8.26 -14.69 -6.66
C MET A 67 6.88 -14.31 -7.20
N GLY A 68 6.65 -13.04 -7.54
CA GLY A 68 5.39 -12.57 -8.15
C GLY A 68 4.26 -12.32 -7.15
N GLY A 69 4.56 -12.23 -5.86
CA GLY A 69 3.59 -11.94 -4.81
C GLY A 69 4.18 -11.05 -3.72
N LEU A 70 3.33 -10.17 -3.15
CA LEU A 70 3.67 -9.27 -2.04
C LEU A 70 2.71 -9.51 -0.87
N LEU A 71 2.58 -8.55 0.05
CA LEU A 71 1.88 -8.72 1.32
C LEU A 71 0.43 -9.19 1.20
N ARG A 72 -0.34 -8.63 0.27
CA ARG A 72 -1.74 -9.06 0.06
C ARG A 72 -1.83 -10.46 -0.55
N CYS A 73 -0.79 -10.89 -1.26
CA CYS A 73 -0.72 -12.21 -1.88
C CYS A 73 -0.30 -13.30 -0.88
N SER A 74 0.32 -12.94 0.24
CA SER A 74 0.85 -13.85 1.25
C SER A 74 0.10 -13.81 2.59
N THR A 75 -0.96 -13.01 2.69
CA THR A 75 -1.78 -12.88 3.90
C THR A 75 -3.24 -13.27 3.64
N MET A 76 -3.86 -13.92 4.62
CA MET A 76 -5.28 -14.28 4.60
C MET A 76 -5.93 -13.86 5.93
N PRO A 77 -6.52 -12.65 6.00
CA PRO A 77 -7.23 -12.19 7.19
C PRO A 77 -8.42 -13.10 7.46
N LEU A 78 -8.49 -13.69 8.66
CA LEU A 78 -9.61 -14.55 9.06
C LEU A 78 -10.76 -13.76 9.68
N VAL A 79 -10.44 -12.66 10.37
CA VAL A 79 -11.39 -11.78 11.07
C VAL A 79 -10.89 -10.33 10.95
N ARG A 80 -11.81 -9.38 10.77
CA ARG A 80 -11.58 -7.93 10.78
C ARG A 80 -12.73 -7.26 11.55
N GLU A 81 -12.41 -6.33 12.45
CA GLU A 81 -13.37 -5.51 13.21
C GLU A 81 -13.35 -4.05 12.71
#